data_AF-A0A1E4ZZE3-F1
#
_entry.id   AF-A0A1E4ZZE3-F1
#
_cell.length_a   1.000
_cell.length_b   1.000
_cell.length_c   1.000
_cell.angle_alpha   90.00
_cell.angle_beta   90.00
_cell.angle_gamma   90.00
#
_symmetry.space_group_name_H-M   'P 1'
#
loop_
_entity.id
_entity.type
_entity.pdbx_description
1 polymer ?
#
loop_
_entity_poly.entity_id
_entity_poly.type
_entity_poly.pdbx_seq_one_letter_code
_entity_poly.pdbx_strand_id
1 'polypeptide(L)'
;MITICKAYINKNTAAAPLTMFRIFFGLMMLISIIRFWSNGWIDQLYIQPTFFFSYYGFEFVKPLGGYTYVIFVLCGLSAILVLLGYKYRISIILFFLSFTYIELMDKTTYLNHYYFISILSFLMIFLPANAYFSLDAYRKKKSYQQIPAWTIDSVKLLLGIVYFYAGLAKLNSDWLVKAMPLKIWLPSKYGIPVLGDLLQQEWVHYSFSYFGAIYDLTIPFLLLYKKTRWIAFLFVMIFHVLTRVLFPIGMFPYIMIISTLIFFDAKFHHKILAFISKITKTSKQFFDTGRTYRYTVIPHKLILVILLIFFIIQLLLPFRYLVYPGELFWTEEGYRFSWRVMLMEKAGYANFKIVNSKTGKPFYVD
;
A
#
# COMPACT_ATOMS: atom_id res chain seq x y z
N MET A 1 -19.64 -27.50 3.37
CA MET A 1 -18.50 -26.56 3.16
C MET A 1 -17.97 -26.57 1.72
N ILE A 2 -17.55 -27.71 1.16
CA ILE A 2 -16.99 -27.81 -0.22
C ILE A 2 -17.95 -27.26 -1.30
N THR A 3 -19.24 -27.55 -1.21
CA THR A 3 -20.25 -27.06 -2.18
C THR A 3 -20.40 -25.54 -2.16
N ILE A 4 -20.31 -24.92 -0.98
CA ILE A 4 -20.40 -23.46 -0.81
C ILE A 4 -19.16 -22.79 -1.40
N CYS A 5 -17.97 -23.32 -1.13
CA CYS A 5 -16.72 -22.83 -1.71
C CYS A 5 -16.74 -22.92 -3.25
N LYS A 6 -17.18 -24.06 -3.81
CA LYS A 6 -17.32 -24.23 -5.26
C LYS A 6 -18.33 -23.25 -5.86
N ALA A 7 -19.48 -23.06 -5.22
CA ALA A 7 -20.50 -22.09 -5.66
C ALA A 7 -19.95 -20.66 -5.67
N TYR A 8 -19.22 -20.26 -4.62
CA TYR A 8 -18.61 -18.93 -4.53
C TYR A 8 -17.50 -18.72 -5.57
N ILE A 9 -16.61 -19.70 -5.76
CA ILE A 9 -15.52 -19.63 -6.73
C ILE A 9 -16.03 -19.41 -8.17
N ASN A 10 -17.21 -19.96 -8.49
CA ASN A 10 -17.85 -19.81 -9.79
C ASN A 10 -18.79 -18.60 -9.89
N LYS A 11 -19.00 -17.86 -8.80
CA LYS A 11 -19.82 -16.65 -8.79
C LYS A 11 -19.13 -15.56 -9.59
N ASN A 12 -19.89 -14.89 -10.46
CA ASN A 12 -19.41 -13.75 -11.23
C ASN A 12 -19.95 -12.43 -10.68
N THR A 13 -19.24 -11.36 -11.00
CA THR A 13 -19.60 -9.97 -10.66
C THR A 13 -19.12 -9.03 -11.77
N ALA A 14 -19.63 -7.80 -11.76
CA ALA A 14 -19.23 -6.79 -12.74
C ALA A 14 -17.72 -6.50 -12.65
N ALA A 15 -17.07 -6.35 -13.80
CA ALA A 15 -15.64 -6.07 -13.91
C ALA A 15 -15.27 -4.62 -13.53
N ALA A 16 -16.24 -3.70 -13.54
CA ALA A 16 -16.03 -2.27 -13.34
C ALA A 16 -15.23 -1.88 -12.08
N PRO A 17 -15.45 -2.48 -10.89
CA PRO A 17 -14.64 -2.17 -9.70
C PRO A 17 -13.16 -2.49 -9.88
N LEU A 18 -12.82 -3.67 -10.43
CA LEU A 18 -11.44 -4.07 -10.66
C LEU A 18 -10.77 -3.22 -11.76
N THR A 19 -11.53 -2.88 -12.80
CA THR A 19 -11.07 -1.96 -13.86
C THR A 19 -10.73 -0.58 -13.29
N MET A 20 -11.61 -0.01 -12.46
CA MET A 20 -11.35 1.28 -11.81
C MET A 20 -10.15 1.20 -10.88
N PHE A 21 -10.04 0.12 -10.11
CA PHE A 21 -8.90 -0.14 -9.25
C PHE A 21 -7.59 -0.15 -10.05
N ARG A 22 -7.54 -0.83 -11.20
CA ARG A 22 -6.37 -0.83 -12.11
C ARG A 22 -5.98 0.57 -12.58
N ILE A 23 -6.95 1.36 -13.06
CA ILE A 23 -6.70 2.71 -13.57
C ILE A 23 -6.09 3.57 -12.47
N PHE A 24 -6.73 3.57 -11.30
CA PHE A 24 -6.26 4.35 -10.16
C PHE A 24 -4.94 3.85 -9.59
N PHE A 25 -4.72 2.54 -9.50
CA PHE A 25 -3.44 1.96 -9.11
C PHE A 25 -2.32 2.46 -10.02
N GLY A 26 -2.47 2.32 -11.35
CA GLY A 26 -1.46 2.79 -12.29
C GLY A 26 -1.22 4.30 -12.21
N LEU A 27 -2.27 5.10 -11.98
CA LEU A 27 -2.15 6.56 -11.84
C LEU A 27 -1.37 6.93 -10.58
N MET A 28 -1.74 6.34 -9.45
CA MET A 28 -1.11 6.59 -8.15
C MET A 28 0.37 6.17 -8.16
N MET A 29 0.67 5.04 -8.79
CA MET A 29 2.06 4.57 -8.91
C MET A 29 2.89 5.45 -9.82
N LEU A 30 2.33 5.91 -10.95
CA LEU A 30 3.00 6.88 -11.81
C LEU A 30 3.30 8.18 -11.07
N ILE A 31 2.32 8.75 -10.35
CA ILE A 31 2.52 9.95 -9.53
C ILE A 31 3.60 9.70 -8.47
N SER A 32 3.60 8.53 -7.82
CA SER A 32 4.59 8.19 -6.81
C SER A 32 6.01 8.16 -7.38
N ILE A 33 6.21 7.54 -8.55
CA ILE A 33 7.52 7.46 -9.22
C ILE A 33 7.98 8.85 -9.68
N ILE A 34 7.09 9.63 -10.30
CA ILE A 34 7.41 11.01 -10.72
C ILE A 34 7.79 11.86 -9.51
N ARG A 35 7.02 11.80 -8.41
CA ARG A 35 7.33 12.53 -7.18
C ARG A 35 8.68 12.12 -6.59
N PHE A 36 8.97 10.82 -6.56
CA PHE A 36 10.23 10.30 -6.04
C PHE A 36 11.41 10.86 -6.85
N TRP A 37 11.27 10.87 -8.18
CA TRP A 37 12.28 11.44 -9.07
C TRP A 37 12.41 12.96 -8.89
N SER A 38 11.30 13.71 -8.91
CA SER A 38 11.31 15.17 -8.86
C SER A 38 11.92 15.73 -7.58
N ASN A 39 11.86 14.97 -6.48
CA ASN A 39 12.49 15.34 -5.21
C ASN A 39 14.01 15.04 -5.16
N GLY A 40 14.61 14.52 -6.25
CA GLY A 40 16.02 14.15 -6.29
C GLY A 40 16.39 12.90 -5.49
N TRP A 41 15.39 12.14 -5.02
CA TRP A 41 15.63 11.02 -4.11
C TRP A 41 16.30 9.82 -4.77
N ILE A 42 16.21 9.67 -6.10
CA ILE A 42 16.98 8.63 -6.79
C ILE A 42 18.47 8.87 -6.58
N ASP A 43 18.92 10.10 -6.80
CA ASP A 43 20.33 10.48 -6.64
C ASP A 43 20.76 10.36 -5.17
N GLN A 44 20.01 11.03 -4.28
CA GLN A 44 20.33 11.12 -2.86
C GLN A 44 20.34 9.77 -2.14
N LEU A 45 19.43 8.85 -2.52
CA LEU A 45 19.25 7.59 -1.80
C LEU A 45 19.89 6.39 -2.49
N TYR A 46 20.19 6.44 -3.79
CA TYR A 46 20.67 5.27 -4.54
C TYR A 46 21.93 5.52 -5.38
N ILE A 47 22.36 6.77 -5.58
CA ILE A 47 23.56 7.10 -6.37
C ILE A 47 24.70 7.59 -5.47
N GLN A 48 24.43 8.58 -4.63
CA GLN A 48 25.44 9.18 -3.74
C GLN A 48 25.90 8.27 -2.59
N PRO A 49 25.02 7.46 -1.94
CA PRO A 49 25.45 6.63 -0.83
C PRO A 49 26.46 5.56 -1.26
N THR A 50 27.49 5.37 -0.44
CA THR A 50 28.53 4.35 -0.67
C THR A 50 28.25 3.04 0.06
N PHE A 51 27.30 3.05 1.00
CA PHE A 51 26.88 1.89 1.77
C PHE A 51 25.37 1.76 1.76
N PHE A 52 24.88 0.54 1.55
CA PHE A 52 23.45 0.23 1.49
C PHE A 52 23.08 -0.87 2.48
N PHE A 53 22.02 -0.64 3.25
CA PHE A 53 21.51 -1.60 4.21
C PHE A 53 20.64 -2.64 3.51
N SER A 54 21.19 -3.82 3.22
CA SER A 54 20.42 -4.89 2.55
C SER A 54 19.42 -5.58 3.48
N TYR A 55 18.37 -6.13 2.87
CA TYR A 55 17.51 -7.09 3.51
C TYR A 55 18.18 -8.46 3.55
N TYR A 56 17.96 -9.19 4.65
CA TYR A 56 18.43 -10.56 4.82
C TYR A 56 17.91 -11.45 3.68
N GLY A 57 18.81 -12.17 2.99
CA GLY A 57 18.50 -13.02 1.85
C GLY A 57 18.34 -12.27 0.51
N PHE A 58 18.50 -10.95 0.50
CA PHE A 58 18.46 -10.09 -0.69
C PHE A 58 19.71 -9.20 -0.79
N GLU A 59 20.84 -9.64 -0.25
CA GLU A 59 22.11 -8.91 -0.25
C GLU A 59 22.63 -8.65 -1.66
N PHE A 60 22.20 -9.45 -2.64
CA PHE A 60 22.52 -9.30 -4.06
C PHE A 60 21.70 -8.20 -4.76
N VAL A 61 20.63 -7.68 -4.14
CA VAL A 61 19.85 -6.56 -4.67
C VAL A 61 20.53 -5.27 -4.23
N LYS A 62 21.10 -4.54 -5.19
CA LYS A 62 21.83 -3.28 -4.95
C LYS A 62 21.48 -2.26 -6.03
N PRO A 63 21.59 -0.95 -5.75
CA PRO A 63 21.59 0.05 -6.81
C PRO A 63 22.66 -0.24 -7.86
N LEU A 64 22.36 0.08 -9.12
CA LEU A 64 23.21 -0.23 -10.26
C LEU A 64 23.99 1.01 -10.75
N GLY A 65 24.38 1.87 -9.83
CA GLY A 65 24.91 3.21 -10.14
C GLY A 65 23.92 3.98 -11.04
N GLY A 66 24.42 4.63 -12.09
CA GLY A 66 23.58 5.38 -13.03
C GLY A 66 22.46 4.56 -13.70
N TYR A 67 22.61 3.23 -13.84
CA TYR A 67 21.55 2.37 -14.40
C TYR A 67 20.33 2.24 -13.48
N THR A 68 20.42 2.68 -12.22
CA THR A 68 19.27 2.75 -11.31
C THR A 68 18.14 3.61 -11.90
N TYR A 69 18.46 4.68 -12.62
CA TYR A 69 17.46 5.50 -13.32
C TYR A 69 16.66 4.70 -14.35
N VAL A 70 17.29 3.73 -15.02
CA VAL A 70 16.61 2.85 -16.01
C VAL A 70 15.53 2.01 -15.32
N ILE A 71 15.79 1.53 -14.10
CA ILE A 71 14.81 0.76 -13.31
C ILE A 71 13.60 1.65 -12.96
N PHE A 72 13.85 2.91 -12.55
CA PHE A 72 12.78 3.88 -12.30
C PHE A 72 11.97 4.22 -13.56
N VAL A 73 12.62 4.40 -14.72
CA VAL A 73 11.93 4.58 -16.01
C VAL A 73 11.06 3.37 -16.34
N LEU A 74 11.60 2.15 -16.20
CA LEU A 74 10.86 0.91 -16.45
C LEU A 74 9.64 0.79 -15.51
N CYS A 75 9.80 1.15 -14.24
CA CYS A 75 8.73 1.18 -13.26
C CYS A 75 7.64 2.22 -13.62
N GLY A 76 8.04 3.43 -14.01
CA GLY A 76 7.11 4.49 -14.44
C GLY A 76 6.35 4.13 -15.72
N LEU A 77 7.05 3.62 -16.74
CA LEU A 77 6.45 3.16 -18.00
C LEU A 77 5.48 2.00 -17.75
N SER A 78 5.87 1.01 -16.95
CA SER A 78 4.99 -0.10 -16.62
C SER A 78 3.73 0.36 -15.88
N ALA A 79 3.83 1.36 -14.99
CA ALA A 79 2.66 1.99 -14.34
C ALA A 79 1.69 2.64 -15.36
N ILE A 80 2.20 3.34 -16.37
CA ILE A 80 1.39 3.90 -17.48
C ILE A 80 0.69 2.77 -18.23
N LEU A 81 1.41 1.70 -18.58
CA LEU A 81 0.82 0.59 -19.31
C LEU A 81 -0.23 -0.16 -18.48
N VAL A 82 -0.02 -0.30 -17.16
CA VAL A 82 -1.02 -0.81 -16.22
C VAL A 82 -2.24 0.12 -16.18
N LEU A 83 -2.06 1.44 -16.11
CA LEU A 83 -3.13 2.46 -16.13
C LEU A 83 -3.96 2.42 -17.42
N LEU A 84 -3.35 2.11 -18.56
CA LEU A 84 -4.05 1.96 -19.83
C LEU A 84 -4.62 0.54 -20.04
N GLY A 85 -4.09 -0.44 -19.31
CA GLY A 85 -4.43 -1.85 -19.45
C GLY A 85 -3.96 -2.39 -20.80
N TYR A 86 -2.77 -1.96 -21.23
CA TYR A 86 -2.12 -2.39 -22.46
C TYR A 86 -1.03 -3.43 -22.14
N LYS A 87 -1.03 -4.57 -22.85
CA LYS A 87 -0.21 -5.74 -22.53
C LYS A 87 -0.20 -6.04 -21.03
N TYR A 88 -1.38 -5.94 -20.40
CA TYR A 88 -1.51 -5.76 -18.96
C TYR A 88 -0.73 -6.78 -18.13
N ARG A 89 -0.75 -8.07 -18.53
CA ARG A 89 -0.03 -9.13 -17.82
C ARG A 89 1.48 -8.86 -17.77
N ILE A 90 2.07 -8.47 -18.89
CA ILE A 90 3.50 -8.15 -18.96
C ILE A 90 3.76 -6.86 -18.18
N SER A 91 2.90 -5.85 -18.33
CA SER A 91 3.06 -4.56 -17.66
C SER A 91 2.99 -4.67 -16.14
N ILE A 92 2.06 -5.44 -15.58
CA ILE A 92 1.97 -5.61 -14.13
C ILE A 92 3.10 -6.47 -13.57
N ILE A 93 3.61 -7.45 -14.34
CA ILE A 93 4.81 -8.22 -13.96
C ILE A 93 6.05 -7.30 -13.95
N LEU A 94 6.25 -6.51 -15.00
CA LEU A 94 7.36 -5.55 -15.06
C LEU A 94 7.27 -4.52 -13.93
N PHE A 95 6.06 -4.02 -13.65
CA PHE A 95 5.84 -3.13 -12.52
C PHE A 95 6.20 -3.81 -11.19
N PHE A 96 5.67 -5.01 -10.94
CA PHE A 96 5.97 -5.77 -9.72
C PHE A 96 7.48 -5.99 -9.54
N LEU A 97 8.17 -6.45 -10.59
CA LEU A 97 9.60 -6.73 -10.52
C LEU A 97 10.42 -5.45 -10.30
N SER A 98 10.17 -4.40 -11.10
CA SER A 98 10.93 -3.14 -10.98
C SER A 98 10.65 -2.41 -9.66
N PHE A 99 9.39 -2.30 -9.25
CA PHE A 99 9.01 -1.68 -7.99
C PHE A 99 9.56 -2.46 -6.79
N THR A 100 9.42 -3.78 -6.76
CA THR A 100 9.95 -4.61 -5.67
C THR A 100 11.48 -4.56 -5.62
N TYR A 101 12.14 -4.49 -6.79
CA TYR A 101 13.60 -4.34 -6.83
C TYR A 101 14.05 -3.00 -6.24
N ILE A 102 13.38 -1.89 -6.57
CA ILE A 102 13.64 -0.56 -5.96
C ILE A 102 13.53 -0.64 -4.43
N GLU A 103 12.47 -1.27 -3.91
CA GLU A 103 12.25 -1.40 -2.46
C GLU A 103 13.26 -2.29 -1.74
N LEU A 104 13.88 -3.24 -2.45
CA LEU A 104 14.86 -4.18 -1.88
C LEU A 104 16.31 -3.65 -1.94
N MET A 105 16.58 -2.57 -2.68
CA MET A 105 17.91 -1.97 -2.79
C MET A 105 18.47 -1.51 -1.43
N ASP A 106 17.62 -0.89 -0.61
CA ASP A 106 18.02 -0.37 0.69
C ASP A 106 16.86 -0.42 1.70
N LYS A 107 17.14 -0.95 2.89
CA LYS A 107 16.20 -1.13 4.00
C LYS A 107 15.85 0.17 4.72
N THR A 108 16.65 1.22 4.58
CA THR A 108 16.42 2.54 5.19
C THR A 108 15.24 3.28 4.54
N THR A 109 14.91 2.94 3.30
CA THR A 109 13.76 3.53 2.58
C THR A 109 12.45 2.76 2.82
N TYR A 110 12.49 1.70 3.64
CA TYR A 110 11.33 0.84 3.93
C TYR A 110 10.13 1.62 4.45
N LEU A 111 8.99 1.44 3.79
CA LEU A 111 7.69 1.85 4.29
C LEU A 111 6.67 0.72 4.10
N ASN A 112 5.80 0.50 5.09
CA ASN A 112 4.76 -0.54 5.01
C ASN A 112 3.89 -0.41 3.74
N HIS A 113 3.67 0.82 3.27
CA HIS A 113 2.84 1.04 2.09
C HIS A 113 3.54 0.70 0.79
N TYR A 114 4.86 0.81 0.71
CA TYR A 114 5.59 0.31 -0.45
C TYR A 114 5.62 -1.23 -0.45
N TYR A 115 5.80 -1.86 0.72
CA TYR A 115 5.60 -3.30 0.84
C TYR A 115 4.20 -3.73 0.38
N PHE A 116 3.15 -2.99 0.77
CA PHE A 116 1.79 -3.23 0.29
C PHE A 116 1.68 -3.15 -1.24
N ILE A 117 2.32 -2.17 -1.89
CA ILE A 117 2.31 -2.05 -3.36
C ILE A 117 3.01 -3.26 -4.02
N SER A 118 4.13 -3.73 -3.49
CA SER A 118 4.81 -4.93 -4.01
C SER A 118 3.90 -6.16 -3.97
N ILE A 119 3.27 -6.44 -2.83
CA ILE A 119 2.40 -7.62 -2.71
C ILE A 119 1.05 -7.45 -3.45
N LEU A 120 0.53 -6.22 -3.53
CA LEU A 120 -0.68 -5.92 -4.29
C LEU A 120 -0.43 -6.08 -5.80
N SER A 121 0.71 -5.58 -6.30
CA SER A 121 1.06 -5.76 -7.71
C SER A 121 1.31 -7.23 -8.04
N PHE A 122 1.92 -8.01 -7.15
CA PHE A 122 1.97 -9.47 -7.26
C PHE A 122 0.57 -10.09 -7.37
N LEU A 123 -0.35 -9.74 -6.47
CA LEU A 123 -1.74 -10.21 -6.53
C LEU A 123 -2.39 -9.86 -7.89
N MET A 124 -2.19 -8.64 -8.36
CA MET A 124 -2.73 -8.14 -9.64
C MET A 124 -2.22 -8.91 -10.87
N ILE A 125 -1.05 -9.57 -10.81
CA ILE A 125 -0.55 -10.48 -11.87
C ILE A 125 -1.57 -11.55 -12.21
N PHE A 126 -2.41 -11.97 -11.26
CA PHE A 126 -3.39 -13.03 -11.43
C PHE A 126 -4.82 -12.53 -11.74
N LEU A 127 -5.11 -11.24 -11.50
CA LEU A 127 -6.46 -10.66 -11.66
C LEU A 127 -6.72 -10.22 -13.11
N PRO A 128 -7.91 -10.43 -13.69
CA PRO A 128 -8.18 -10.10 -15.09
C PRO A 128 -8.54 -8.61 -15.26
N ALA A 129 -7.71 -7.70 -14.74
CA ALA A 129 -8.03 -6.27 -14.65
C ALA A 129 -8.04 -5.54 -16.01
N ASN A 130 -7.56 -6.19 -17.07
CA ASN A 130 -7.67 -5.72 -18.46
C ASN A 130 -8.90 -6.27 -19.20
N ALA A 131 -9.75 -7.08 -18.57
CA ALA A 131 -10.89 -7.70 -19.25
C ALA A 131 -11.97 -6.69 -19.69
N TYR A 132 -12.05 -5.53 -19.03
CA TYR A 132 -13.03 -4.48 -19.28
C TYR A 132 -12.39 -3.09 -19.26
N PHE A 133 -12.84 -2.20 -20.16
CA PHE A 133 -12.38 -0.82 -20.33
C PHE A 133 -10.84 -0.69 -20.26
N SER A 134 -10.17 -1.28 -21.25
CA SER A 134 -8.71 -1.34 -21.38
C SER A 134 -8.29 -1.28 -22.84
N LEU A 135 -7.04 -0.87 -23.10
CA LEU A 135 -6.49 -0.91 -24.46
C LEU A 135 -6.38 -2.34 -25.00
N ASP A 136 -6.10 -3.34 -24.17
CA ASP A 136 -6.10 -4.74 -24.59
C ASP A 136 -7.48 -5.19 -25.08
N ALA A 137 -8.55 -4.86 -24.34
CA ALA A 137 -9.92 -5.22 -24.70
C ALA A 137 -10.37 -4.51 -25.98
N TYR A 138 -9.99 -3.24 -26.14
CA TYR A 138 -10.26 -2.44 -27.33
C TYR A 138 -9.57 -3.01 -28.57
N ARG A 139 -8.23 -3.19 -28.51
CA ARG A 139 -7.44 -3.68 -29.65
C ARG A 139 -7.83 -5.09 -30.09
N LYS A 140 -8.16 -5.98 -29.14
CA LYS A 140 -8.58 -7.36 -29.43
C LYS A 140 -10.07 -7.48 -29.76
N LYS A 141 -10.84 -6.37 -29.73
CA LYS A 141 -12.30 -6.36 -29.86
C LYS A 141 -12.98 -7.39 -28.94
N LYS A 142 -12.44 -7.54 -27.73
CA LYS A 142 -12.84 -8.57 -26.77
C LYS A 142 -12.90 -7.98 -25.36
N SER A 143 -14.11 -7.58 -24.96
CA SER A 143 -14.39 -7.11 -23.60
C SER A 143 -15.32 -8.07 -22.85
N TYR A 144 -15.13 -8.16 -21.54
CA TYR A 144 -15.90 -9.00 -20.63
C TYR A 144 -16.44 -8.14 -19.49
N GLN A 145 -17.76 -8.00 -19.43
CA GLN A 145 -18.42 -7.19 -18.42
C GLN A 145 -18.49 -7.89 -17.05
N GLN A 146 -18.37 -9.22 -17.03
CA GLN A 146 -18.39 -10.04 -15.82
C GLN A 146 -17.06 -10.76 -15.61
N ILE A 147 -16.60 -10.85 -14.37
CA ILE A 147 -15.38 -11.56 -13.92
C ILE A 147 -15.70 -12.38 -12.66
N PRO A 148 -14.88 -13.39 -12.30
CA PRO A 148 -15.08 -14.13 -11.06
C PRO A 148 -15.01 -13.22 -9.83
N ALA A 149 -15.97 -13.34 -8.90
CA ALA A 149 -16.13 -12.43 -7.76
C ALA A 149 -14.90 -12.38 -6.83
N TRP A 150 -14.25 -13.53 -6.64
CA TRP A 150 -13.04 -13.64 -5.83
C TRP A 150 -11.90 -12.73 -6.29
N THR A 151 -11.89 -12.27 -7.55
CA THR A 151 -10.85 -11.37 -8.07
C THR A 151 -10.92 -9.97 -7.46
N ILE A 152 -12.12 -9.49 -7.12
CA ILE A 152 -12.31 -8.24 -6.39
C ILE A 152 -12.15 -8.47 -4.89
N ASP A 153 -12.70 -9.58 -4.40
CA ASP A 153 -12.69 -9.87 -2.97
C ASP A 153 -11.29 -10.21 -2.45
N SER A 154 -10.36 -10.69 -3.30
CA SER A 154 -8.95 -10.85 -2.93
C SER A 154 -8.26 -9.52 -2.64
N VAL A 155 -8.54 -8.47 -3.42
CA VAL A 155 -8.00 -7.12 -3.17
C VAL A 155 -8.62 -6.53 -1.89
N LYS A 156 -9.92 -6.72 -1.66
CA LYS A 156 -10.58 -6.33 -0.41
C LYS A 156 -9.98 -7.04 0.80
N LEU A 157 -9.73 -8.35 0.67
CA LEU A 157 -9.10 -9.14 1.72
C LEU A 157 -7.69 -8.61 2.03
N LEU A 158 -6.89 -8.31 1.01
CA LEU A 158 -5.55 -7.75 1.20
C LEU A 158 -5.59 -6.40 1.93
N LEU A 159 -6.49 -5.50 1.54
CA LEU A 159 -6.71 -4.23 2.25
C LEU A 159 -7.17 -4.46 3.69
N GLY A 160 -8.06 -5.43 3.90
CA GLY A 160 -8.55 -5.81 5.22
C GLY A 160 -7.44 -6.33 6.13
N ILE A 161 -6.53 -7.15 5.61
CA ILE A 161 -5.35 -7.65 6.33
C ILE A 161 -4.50 -6.48 6.82
N VAL A 162 -4.19 -5.52 5.93
CA VAL A 162 -3.36 -4.35 6.30
C VAL A 162 -3.98 -3.55 7.44
N TYR A 163 -5.25 -3.18 7.33
CA TYR A 163 -5.95 -2.44 8.39
C TYR A 163 -6.07 -3.24 9.68
N PHE A 164 -6.50 -4.50 9.59
CA PHE A 164 -6.70 -5.34 10.76
C PHE A 164 -5.40 -5.53 11.55
N TYR A 165 -4.28 -5.81 10.88
CA TYR A 165 -2.99 -5.92 11.57
C TYR A 165 -2.47 -4.58 12.09
N ALA A 166 -2.72 -3.47 11.39
CA ALA A 166 -2.38 -2.14 11.90
C ALA A 166 -3.11 -1.82 13.22
N GLY A 167 -4.35 -2.28 13.36
CA GLY A 167 -5.15 -2.17 14.58
C GLY A 167 -4.75 -3.18 15.66
N LEU A 168 -4.53 -4.44 15.28
CA LEU A 168 -4.07 -5.50 16.19
C LEU A 168 -2.75 -5.11 16.86
N ALA A 169 -1.84 -4.51 16.10
CA ALA A 169 -0.56 -4.06 16.62
C ALA A 169 -0.67 -2.96 17.69
N LYS A 170 -1.79 -2.23 17.73
CA LYS A 170 -2.11 -1.19 18.72
C LYS A 170 -2.74 -1.76 20.00
N LEU A 171 -3.04 -3.05 20.05
CA LEU A 171 -3.58 -3.71 21.26
C LEU A 171 -2.46 -4.06 22.24
N ASN A 172 -1.79 -3.03 22.76
CA ASN A 172 -0.71 -3.16 23.74
C ASN A 172 -0.79 -2.05 24.80
N SER A 173 -0.07 -2.22 25.92
CA SER A 173 -0.14 -1.30 27.07
C SER A 173 0.40 0.09 26.77
N ASP A 174 1.48 0.21 25.99
CA ASP A 174 2.07 1.50 25.64
C ASP A 174 1.13 2.34 24.77
N TRP A 175 0.39 1.68 23.87
CA TRP A 175 -0.64 2.35 23.05
C TRP A 175 -1.91 2.65 23.86
N LEU A 176 -2.58 1.64 24.42
CA LEU A 176 -3.92 1.81 24.99
C LEU A 176 -3.92 2.43 26.40
N VAL A 177 -2.99 2.00 27.27
CA VAL A 177 -2.98 2.42 28.69
C VAL A 177 -2.16 3.68 28.89
N LYS A 178 -1.03 3.81 28.18
CA LYS A 178 -0.14 4.96 28.34
C LYS A 178 -0.34 6.04 27.26
N ALA A 179 -0.95 5.70 26.12
CA ALA A 179 -0.99 6.57 24.93
C ALA A 179 0.39 7.10 24.53
N MET A 180 1.45 6.34 24.82
CA MET A 180 2.83 6.83 24.83
C MET A 180 3.26 7.40 23.48
N PRO A 181 3.03 6.72 22.34
CA PRO A 181 3.45 7.29 21.06
C PRO A 181 2.71 8.59 20.73
N LEU A 182 1.44 8.72 21.11
CA LEU A 182 0.64 9.92 20.88
C LEU A 182 1.07 11.07 21.79
N LYS A 183 1.42 10.77 23.05
CA LYS A 183 1.98 11.74 24.01
C LYS A 183 3.32 12.30 23.54
N ILE A 184 4.11 11.52 22.81
CA ILE A 184 5.39 11.98 22.23
C ILE A 184 5.14 12.80 20.96
N TRP A 185 4.32 12.29 20.03
CA TRP A 185 4.22 12.88 18.70
C TRP A 185 3.32 14.10 18.60
N LEU A 186 2.14 14.08 19.23
CA LEU A 186 1.14 15.13 19.02
C LEU A 186 1.59 16.51 19.54
N PRO A 187 2.25 16.62 20.71
CA PRO A 187 2.76 17.92 21.18
C PRO A 187 3.79 18.56 20.24
N SER A 188 4.58 17.75 19.50
CA SER A 188 5.53 18.27 18.49
C SER A 188 4.86 18.99 17.31
N LYS A 189 3.52 18.92 17.22
CA LYS A 189 2.70 19.53 16.16
C LYS A 189 1.95 20.77 16.64
N TYR A 190 2.41 21.42 17.71
CA TYR A 190 1.83 22.65 18.26
C TYR A 190 1.69 23.80 17.24
N GLY A 191 2.52 23.83 16.19
CA GLY A 191 2.46 24.85 15.15
C GLY A 191 1.29 24.73 14.16
N ILE A 192 0.43 23.69 14.26
CA ILE A 192 -0.72 23.54 13.37
C ILE A 192 -1.81 24.55 13.76
N PRO A 193 -2.23 25.45 12.84
CA PRO A 193 -3.30 26.40 13.11
C PRO A 193 -4.56 25.69 13.60
N VAL A 194 -5.23 26.25 14.62
CA VAL A 194 -6.49 25.75 15.22
C VAL A 194 -6.36 24.46 16.04
N LEU A 195 -5.45 23.55 15.69
CA LEU A 195 -5.29 22.26 16.38
C LEU A 195 -4.15 22.21 17.39
N GLY A 196 -3.16 23.10 17.29
CA GLY A 196 -1.93 23.04 18.08
C GLY A 196 -2.12 22.93 19.59
N ASP A 197 -3.00 23.75 20.16
CA ASP A 197 -3.29 23.74 21.61
C ASP A 197 -4.04 22.49 22.05
N LEU A 198 -4.93 21.99 21.19
CA LEU A 198 -5.69 20.77 21.42
C LEU A 198 -4.76 19.54 21.43
N LEU A 199 -3.80 19.49 20.50
CA LEU A 199 -2.84 18.38 20.36
C LEU A 199 -1.87 18.25 21.54
N GLN A 200 -1.82 19.23 22.45
CA GLN A 200 -1.04 19.16 23.69
C GLN A 200 -1.84 18.53 24.84
N GLN A 201 -3.17 18.47 24.74
CA GLN A 201 -4.02 17.99 25.82
C GLN A 201 -3.97 16.47 25.94
N GLU A 202 -3.75 15.97 27.15
CA GLU A 202 -3.58 14.53 27.41
C GLU A 202 -4.80 13.69 26.98
N TRP A 203 -6.01 14.20 27.21
CA TRP A 203 -7.24 13.51 26.81
C TRP A 203 -7.32 13.32 25.28
N VAL A 204 -6.70 14.20 24.49
CA VAL A 204 -6.62 14.09 23.02
C VAL A 204 -5.68 12.96 22.64
N HIS A 205 -4.56 12.78 23.35
CA HIS A 205 -3.63 11.67 23.10
C HIS A 205 -4.31 10.32 23.30
N TYR A 206 -5.07 10.18 24.39
CA TYR A 206 -5.88 8.99 24.65
C TYR A 206 -6.98 8.80 23.60
N SER A 207 -7.68 9.88 23.22
CA SER A 207 -8.73 9.82 22.19
C SER A 207 -8.16 9.32 20.86
N PHE A 208 -7.01 9.83 20.43
CA PHE A 208 -6.32 9.38 19.22
C PHE A 208 -5.84 7.94 19.33
N SER A 209 -5.35 7.52 20.49
CA SER A 209 -4.94 6.14 20.76
C SER A 209 -6.12 5.17 20.58
N TYR A 210 -7.20 5.36 21.34
CA TYR A 210 -8.36 4.47 21.27
C TYR A 210 -9.04 4.51 19.90
N PHE A 211 -9.24 5.70 19.34
CA PHE A 211 -9.83 5.86 18.01
C PHE A 211 -8.98 5.17 16.95
N GLY A 212 -7.66 5.35 16.95
CA GLY A 212 -6.76 4.71 15.99
C GLY A 212 -6.83 3.18 16.02
N ALA A 213 -6.89 2.58 17.22
CA ALA A 213 -7.01 1.13 17.35
C ALA A 213 -8.38 0.61 16.89
N ILE A 214 -9.48 1.23 17.36
CA ILE A 214 -10.84 0.84 17.01
C ILE A 214 -11.09 1.03 15.51
N TYR A 215 -10.66 2.16 14.95
CA TYR A 215 -10.79 2.46 13.53
C TYR A 215 -10.11 1.37 12.68
N ASP A 216 -8.84 1.09 12.92
CA ASP A 216 -8.08 0.13 12.11
C ASP A 216 -8.68 -1.29 12.19
N LEU A 217 -9.12 -1.72 13.38
CA LEU A 217 -9.73 -3.02 13.58
C LEU A 217 -11.11 -3.15 12.92
N THR A 218 -11.88 -2.06 12.79
CA THR A 218 -13.28 -2.12 12.38
C THR A 218 -13.52 -1.68 10.94
N ILE A 219 -12.66 -0.81 10.39
CA ILE A 219 -12.92 -0.15 9.11
C ILE A 219 -13.11 -1.12 7.92
N PRO A 220 -12.40 -2.25 7.79
CA PRO A 220 -12.64 -3.19 6.70
C PRO A 220 -14.05 -3.78 6.74
N PHE A 221 -14.54 -4.10 7.95
CA PHE A 221 -15.86 -4.68 8.14
C PHE A 221 -16.97 -3.65 7.85
N LEU A 222 -16.77 -2.40 8.27
CA LEU A 222 -17.68 -1.30 7.98
C LEU A 222 -17.75 -0.98 6.48
N LEU A 223 -16.65 -1.11 5.74
CA LEU A 223 -16.62 -0.95 4.28
C LEU A 223 -17.31 -2.12 3.55
N LEU A 224 -17.15 -3.35 4.06
CA LEU A 224 -17.84 -4.53 3.52
C LEU A 224 -19.35 -4.42 3.67
N TYR A 225 -19.83 -3.97 4.82
CA TYR A 225 -21.26 -3.84 5.08
C TYR A 225 -21.89 -2.67 4.30
N LYS A 226 -22.81 -3.01 3.38
CA LYS A 226 -23.37 -2.07 2.40
C LYS A 226 -24.01 -0.83 3.03
N LYS A 227 -24.67 -0.97 4.18
CA LYS A 227 -25.39 0.15 4.83
C LYS A 227 -24.44 1.17 5.46
N THR A 228 -23.28 0.74 5.94
CA THR A 228 -22.30 1.62 6.61
C THR A 228 -21.24 2.18 5.66
N ARG A 229 -21.12 1.64 4.44
CA ARG A 229 -20.00 1.92 3.52
C ARG A 229 -19.71 3.39 3.26
N TRP A 230 -20.72 4.22 3.06
CA TRP A 230 -20.51 5.66 2.81
C TRP A 230 -19.97 6.38 4.06
N ILE A 231 -20.48 6.05 5.24
CA ILE A 231 -19.99 6.57 6.52
C ILE A 231 -18.58 6.06 6.78
N ALA A 232 -18.32 4.77 6.53
CA ALA A 232 -17.00 4.18 6.63
C ALA A 232 -16.00 4.88 5.70
N PHE A 233 -16.36 5.14 4.45
CA PHE A 233 -15.51 5.86 3.52
C PHE A 233 -15.22 7.30 3.96
N LEU A 234 -16.19 7.99 4.57
CA LEU A 234 -15.95 9.29 5.21
C LEU A 234 -14.91 9.18 6.33
N PHE A 235 -15.00 8.16 7.19
CA PHE A 235 -13.96 7.91 8.21
C PHE A 235 -12.61 7.59 7.58
N VAL A 236 -12.55 6.83 6.48
CA VAL A 236 -11.30 6.60 5.74
C VAL A 236 -10.69 7.92 5.28
N MET A 237 -11.49 8.81 4.69
CA MET A 237 -11.01 10.12 4.25
C MET A 237 -10.49 10.96 5.42
N ILE A 238 -11.27 11.10 6.49
CA ILE A 238 -10.89 11.89 7.68
C ILE A 238 -9.61 11.34 8.31
N PHE A 239 -9.54 10.02 8.54
CA PHE A 239 -8.40 9.38 9.18
C PHE A 239 -7.12 9.60 8.38
N HIS A 240 -7.14 9.36 7.06
CA HIS A 240 -5.95 9.50 6.23
C HIS A 240 -5.53 10.95 5.99
N VAL A 241 -6.49 11.88 5.88
CA VAL A 241 -6.18 13.32 5.80
C VAL A 241 -5.55 13.79 7.12
N LEU A 242 -6.12 13.41 8.26
CA LEU A 242 -5.57 13.77 9.57
C LEU A 242 -4.17 13.16 9.77
N THR A 243 -3.99 11.91 9.38
CA THR A 243 -2.68 11.24 9.45
C THR A 243 -1.65 11.93 8.56
N ARG A 244 -2.03 12.40 7.36
CA ARG A 244 -1.14 13.20 6.49
C ARG A 244 -0.74 14.52 7.12
N VAL A 245 -1.68 15.21 7.75
CA VAL A 245 -1.44 16.51 8.41
C VAL A 245 -0.48 16.35 9.58
N LEU A 246 -0.64 15.27 10.36
CA LEU A 246 0.17 15.02 11.54
C LEU A 246 1.53 14.38 11.23
N PHE A 247 1.59 13.49 10.23
CA PHE A 247 2.74 12.65 9.96
C PHE A 247 3.17 12.72 8.49
N PRO A 248 4.47 12.93 8.19
CA PRO A 248 4.98 13.03 6.83
C PRO A 248 5.15 11.65 6.16
N ILE A 249 4.05 10.92 5.97
CA ILE A 249 4.05 9.51 5.52
C ILE A 249 3.86 9.31 4.00
N GLY A 250 4.26 10.31 3.21
CA GLY A 250 4.34 10.21 1.75
C GLY A 250 3.00 9.98 1.04
N MET A 251 2.97 8.99 0.13
CA MET A 251 1.82 8.70 -0.75
C MET A 251 0.74 7.84 -0.09
N PHE A 252 1.00 7.29 1.09
CA PHE A 252 0.11 6.32 1.75
C PHE A 252 -1.34 6.80 1.92
N PRO A 253 -1.63 7.99 2.45
CA PRO A 253 -3.01 8.46 2.62
C PRO A 253 -3.83 8.38 1.34
N TYR A 254 -3.24 8.81 0.23
CA TYR A 254 -3.90 8.82 -1.07
C TYR A 254 -4.11 7.41 -1.63
N ILE A 255 -3.08 6.56 -1.52
CA ILE A 255 -3.15 5.16 -1.98
C ILE A 255 -4.27 4.45 -1.24
N MET A 256 -4.36 4.62 0.08
CA MET A 256 -5.37 3.93 0.89
C MET A 256 -6.78 4.44 0.63
N ILE A 257 -7.01 5.76 0.59
CA ILE A 257 -8.32 6.33 0.26
C ILE A 257 -8.80 5.79 -1.09
N ILE A 258 -7.97 5.90 -2.13
CA ILE A 258 -8.35 5.50 -3.49
C ILE A 258 -8.54 3.98 -3.60
N SER A 259 -7.70 3.18 -2.93
CA SER A 259 -7.83 1.72 -2.93
C SER A 259 -9.14 1.24 -2.30
N THR A 260 -9.62 1.92 -1.25
CA THR A 260 -10.91 1.57 -0.62
C THR A 260 -12.13 1.83 -1.50
N LEU A 261 -11.99 2.55 -2.62
CA LEU A 261 -13.08 2.68 -3.59
C LEU A 261 -13.52 1.33 -4.16
N ILE A 262 -12.66 0.29 -4.13
CA ILE A 262 -13.03 -1.07 -4.59
C ILE A 262 -14.16 -1.72 -3.77
N PHE A 263 -14.46 -1.21 -2.57
CA PHE A 263 -15.57 -1.68 -1.76
C PHE A 263 -16.94 -1.21 -2.28
N PHE A 264 -16.98 -0.20 -3.15
CA PHE A 264 -18.22 0.33 -3.71
C PHE A 264 -18.85 -0.60 -4.75
N ASP A 265 -20.13 -0.34 -5.05
CA ASP A 265 -20.88 -1.18 -5.97
C ASP A 265 -20.53 -0.89 -7.44
N ALA A 266 -20.88 -1.82 -8.32
CA ALA A 266 -20.61 -1.67 -9.75
C ALA A 266 -21.24 -0.39 -10.35
N LYS A 267 -22.39 0.05 -9.81
CA LYS A 267 -23.08 1.27 -10.28
C LYS A 267 -22.20 2.50 -10.08
N PHE A 268 -21.59 2.65 -8.90
CA PHE A 268 -20.63 3.71 -8.62
C PHE A 268 -19.48 3.72 -9.63
N HIS A 269 -18.84 2.57 -9.86
CA HIS A 269 -17.72 2.47 -10.79
C HIS A 269 -18.12 2.72 -12.24
N HIS A 270 -19.31 2.28 -12.68
CA HIS A 270 -19.81 2.57 -14.02
C HIS A 270 -20.05 4.07 -14.24
N LYS A 271 -20.47 4.83 -13.23
CA LYS A 271 -20.60 6.30 -13.32
C LYS A 271 -19.26 6.96 -13.59
N ILE A 272 -18.21 6.54 -12.87
CA ILE A 272 -16.85 7.08 -13.06
C ILE A 272 -16.31 6.69 -14.44
N LEU A 273 -16.47 5.43 -14.86
CA LEU A 273 -16.04 5.00 -16.19
C LEU A 273 -16.78 5.73 -17.32
N ALA A 274 -18.06 6.08 -17.13
CA ALA A 274 -18.80 6.90 -18.08
C ALA A 274 -18.24 8.33 -18.16
N PHE A 275 -17.81 8.92 -17.03
CA PHE A 275 -17.13 10.20 -17.02
C PHE A 275 -15.77 10.14 -17.74
N ILE A 276 -14.95 9.12 -17.44
CA ILE A 276 -13.66 8.91 -18.11
C ILE A 276 -13.87 8.72 -19.63
N SER A 277 -14.86 7.93 -20.02
CA SER A 277 -15.23 7.70 -21.43
C SER A 277 -15.56 8.98 -22.19
N LYS A 278 -16.22 9.96 -21.55
CA LYS A 278 -16.48 11.28 -22.14
C LYS A 278 -15.19 12.06 -22.36
N ILE A 279 -14.30 12.07 -21.35
CA ILE A 279 -13.01 12.77 -21.43
C ILE A 279 -12.11 12.15 -22.51
N THR A 280 -12.01 10.83 -22.56
CA THR A 280 -11.16 10.10 -23.51
C THR A 280 -11.81 9.91 -24.87
N LYS A 281 -13.01 10.46 -25.11
CA LYS A 281 -13.81 10.31 -26.33
C LYS A 281 -13.94 8.84 -26.78
N THR A 282 -13.98 7.91 -25.83
CA THR A 282 -14.06 6.47 -26.09
C THR A 282 -15.48 5.99 -25.83
N SER A 283 -16.09 5.20 -26.73
CA SER A 283 -17.44 4.67 -26.47
C SER A 283 -17.45 3.63 -25.35
N LYS A 284 -18.09 3.94 -24.21
CA LYS A 284 -18.26 2.96 -23.12
C LYS A 284 -19.09 1.76 -23.56
N GLN A 285 -20.09 1.97 -24.42
CA GLN A 285 -21.00 0.92 -24.90
C GLN A 285 -20.26 -0.22 -25.61
N PHE A 286 -19.14 0.08 -26.26
CA PHE A 286 -18.26 -0.93 -26.87
C PHE A 286 -17.82 -2.02 -25.87
N PHE A 287 -17.63 -1.65 -24.60
CA PHE A 287 -17.18 -2.59 -23.57
C PHE A 287 -18.34 -3.33 -22.87
N ASP A 288 -19.56 -2.83 -22.98
CA ASP A 288 -20.75 -3.37 -22.30
C ASP A 288 -21.33 -4.58 -23.08
N THR A 289 -20.55 -5.65 -23.20
CA THR A 289 -20.85 -6.80 -24.06
C THR A 289 -21.71 -7.89 -23.40
N GLY A 290 -22.00 -7.80 -22.09
CA GLY A 290 -22.63 -8.88 -21.31
C GLY A 290 -21.78 -10.15 -21.14
N ARG A 291 -20.60 -10.23 -21.75
CA ARG A 291 -19.76 -11.44 -21.73
C ARG A 291 -19.11 -11.67 -20.37
N THR A 292 -18.89 -12.94 -20.05
CA THR A 292 -18.20 -13.37 -18.82
C THR A 292 -16.79 -13.85 -19.12
N TYR A 293 -15.82 -13.31 -18.40
CA TYR A 293 -14.43 -13.72 -18.48
C TYR A 293 -14.24 -15.13 -17.93
N ARG A 294 -13.44 -15.94 -18.63
CA ARG A 294 -12.97 -17.25 -18.18
C ARG A 294 -11.46 -17.31 -18.35
N TYR A 295 -10.77 -17.90 -17.39
CA TYR A 295 -9.34 -18.16 -17.48
C TYR A 295 -9.08 -19.25 -18.51
N THR A 296 -8.29 -18.96 -19.54
CA THR A 296 -7.98 -19.91 -20.63
C THR A 296 -6.51 -20.34 -20.68
N VAL A 297 -5.59 -19.48 -20.21
CA VAL A 297 -4.14 -19.72 -20.34
C VAL A 297 -3.59 -20.46 -19.13
N ILE A 298 -3.81 -19.91 -17.93
CA ILE A 298 -3.39 -20.54 -16.68
C ILE A 298 -4.61 -21.22 -16.07
N PRO A 299 -4.51 -22.51 -15.66
CA PRO A 299 -5.61 -23.19 -14.99
C PRO A 299 -6.08 -22.41 -13.78
N HIS A 300 -7.39 -22.14 -13.73
CA HIS A 300 -7.99 -21.37 -12.64
C HIS A 300 -7.69 -21.95 -11.26
N LYS A 301 -7.67 -23.29 -11.12
CA LYS A 301 -7.31 -23.98 -9.88
C LYS A 301 -5.89 -23.66 -9.41
N LEU A 302 -4.92 -23.58 -10.34
CA LEU A 302 -3.53 -23.26 -10.01
C LEU A 302 -3.42 -21.84 -9.46
N ILE A 303 -4.13 -20.88 -10.08
CA ILE A 303 -4.19 -19.50 -9.57
C ILE A 303 -4.73 -19.48 -8.14
N LEU A 304 -5.82 -20.20 -7.87
CA LEU A 304 -6.40 -20.24 -6.53
C LEU A 304 -5.44 -20.84 -5.49
N VAL A 305 -4.66 -21.87 -5.85
CA VAL A 305 -3.63 -22.44 -4.96
C VAL A 305 -2.52 -21.43 -4.68
N ILE A 306 -2.02 -20.75 -5.71
CA ILE A 306 -1.00 -19.70 -5.55
C ILE A 306 -1.53 -18.59 -4.63
N LEU A 307 -2.76 -18.13 -4.84
CA LEU A 307 -3.37 -17.09 -4.01
C LEU A 307 -3.64 -17.57 -2.59
N LEU A 308 -4.02 -18.83 -2.38
CA LEU A 308 -4.17 -19.41 -1.05
C LEU A 308 -2.84 -19.38 -0.30
N ILE A 309 -1.76 -19.86 -0.91
CA ILE A 309 -0.41 -19.82 -0.33
C ILE A 309 0.00 -18.37 -0.03
N PHE A 310 -0.22 -17.46 -0.98
CA PHE A 310 0.04 -16.03 -0.80
C PHE A 310 -0.69 -15.47 0.43
N PHE A 311 -1.99 -15.70 0.58
CA PHE A 311 -2.74 -15.19 1.73
C PHE A 311 -2.36 -15.87 3.05
N ILE A 312 -2.01 -17.16 3.04
CA ILE A 312 -1.44 -17.84 4.22
C ILE A 312 -0.17 -17.12 4.67
N ILE A 313 0.75 -16.81 3.73
CA ILE A 313 1.96 -16.04 4.05
C ILE A 313 1.59 -14.67 4.61
N GLN A 314 0.67 -13.92 3.97
CA GLN A 314 0.29 -12.58 4.45
C GLN A 314 -0.38 -12.57 5.83
N LEU A 315 -1.01 -13.67 6.23
CA LEU A 315 -1.61 -13.84 7.56
C LEU A 315 -0.58 -14.28 8.60
N LEU A 316 0.36 -15.17 8.25
CA LEU A 316 1.32 -15.71 9.21
C LEU A 316 2.57 -14.84 9.38
N LEU A 317 3.04 -14.19 8.32
CA LEU A 317 4.29 -13.41 8.31
C LEU A 317 4.31 -12.27 9.36
N PRO A 318 3.20 -11.55 9.64
CA PRO A 318 3.17 -10.56 10.71
C PRO A 318 3.40 -11.13 12.12
N PHE A 319 3.17 -12.43 12.35
CA PHE A 319 3.37 -13.09 13.64
C PHE A 319 4.75 -13.70 13.83
N ARG A 320 5.63 -13.65 12.82
CA ARG A 320 6.96 -14.28 12.90
C ARG A 320 7.82 -13.78 14.07
N TYR A 321 7.52 -12.59 14.59
CA TYR A 321 8.20 -12.04 15.77
C TYR A 321 8.09 -12.93 17.00
N LEU A 322 7.04 -13.77 17.10
CA LEU A 322 6.84 -14.70 18.21
C LEU A 322 7.90 -15.81 18.29
N VAL A 323 8.68 -16.00 17.21
CA VAL A 323 9.74 -17.02 17.14
C VAL A 323 11.11 -16.44 17.52
N TYR A 324 11.25 -15.11 17.60
CA TYR A 324 12.49 -14.47 18.02
C TYR A 324 12.49 -14.19 19.54
N PRO A 325 13.63 -14.32 20.21
CA PRO A 325 13.74 -13.99 21.63
C PRO A 325 13.70 -12.47 21.87
N GLY A 326 13.24 -12.05 23.04
CA GLY A 326 13.22 -10.65 23.46
C GLY A 326 11.94 -9.89 23.11
N GLU A 327 11.92 -8.60 23.42
CA GLU A 327 10.77 -7.73 23.21
C GLU A 327 10.87 -7.07 21.82
N LEU A 328 9.77 -7.09 21.05
CA LEU A 328 9.73 -6.70 19.64
C LEU A 328 10.11 -5.24 19.39
N PHE A 329 9.66 -4.31 20.22
CA PHE A 329 9.97 -2.88 20.04
C PHE A 329 11.42 -2.56 20.43
N TRP A 330 12.06 -3.44 21.21
CA TRP A 330 13.48 -3.39 21.51
C TRP A 330 14.36 -3.99 20.40
N THR A 331 14.12 -5.25 20.03
CA THR A 331 14.99 -5.99 19.09
C THR A 331 14.66 -5.70 17.63
N GLU A 332 13.42 -5.30 17.33
CA GLU A 332 12.84 -5.14 15.99
C GLU A 332 12.85 -6.42 15.12
N GLU A 333 13.17 -7.57 15.70
CA GLU A 333 13.17 -8.85 14.99
C GLU A 333 11.74 -9.24 14.63
N GLY A 334 11.44 -9.23 13.34
CA GLY A 334 10.08 -9.45 12.86
C GLY A 334 9.23 -8.19 12.67
N TYR A 335 9.74 -6.98 12.97
CA TYR A 335 8.96 -5.74 12.91
C TYR A 335 8.56 -5.35 11.48
N ARG A 336 9.48 -5.38 10.51
CA ARG A 336 9.17 -5.08 9.09
C ARG A 336 8.22 -6.13 8.52
N PHE A 337 7.46 -5.81 7.48
CA PHE A 337 6.52 -6.73 6.83
C PHE A 337 5.42 -7.29 7.76
N SER A 338 5.10 -6.58 8.85
CA SER A 338 4.09 -7.00 9.84
C SER A 338 2.93 -6.00 9.98
N TRP A 339 2.82 -5.02 9.08
CA TRP A 339 1.77 -3.99 9.08
C TRP A 339 1.74 -3.11 10.33
N ARG A 340 2.84 -3.10 11.08
CA ARG A 340 3.07 -2.24 12.25
C ARG A 340 3.46 -0.84 11.77
N VAL A 341 2.54 0.10 11.91
CA VAL A 341 2.70 1.49 11.47
C VAL A 341 2.64 2.39 12.69
N MET A 342 3.66 3.25 12.83
CA MET A 342 3.74 4.26 13.89
C MET A 342 3.52 3.65 15.27
N LEU A 343 4.46 2.82 15.76
CA LEU A 343 4.41 2.24 17.11
C LEU A 343 5.66 2.53 17.95
N MET A 344 6.69 3.12 17.35
CA MET A 344 7.97 3.38 18.00
C MET A 344 8.57 4.68 17.49
N GLU A 345 9.29 5.36 18.37
CA GLU A 345 10.12 6.53 18.09
C GLU A 345 11.52 6.20 18.61
N LYS A 346 12.56 6.43 17.80
CA LYS A 346 13.96 6.33 18.24
C LYS A 346 14.67 7.60 17.81
N ALA A 347 15.16 8.36 18.79
CA ALA A 347 16.02 9.51 18.58
C ALA A 347 17.43 9.16 19.07
N GLY A 348 18.44 9.43 18.25
CA GLY A 348 19.85 9.32 18.62
C GLY A 348 20.48 10.70 18.60
N TYR A 349 21.33 10.99 19.57
CA TYR A 349 22.21 12.17 19.59
C TYR A 349 23.65 11.69 19.66
N ALA A 350 24.52 12.31 18.87
CA ALA A 350 25.96 12.07 18.91
C ALA A 350 26.64 13.40 19.19
N ASN A 351 27.46 13.45 20.24
CA ASN A 351 28.26 14.63 20.56
C ASN A 351 29.73 14.28 20.29
N PHE A 352 30.38 15.02 19.39
CA PHE A 352 31.78 14.77 19.07
C PHE A 352 32.67 15.69 19.89
N LYS A 353 33.56 15.10 20.70
CA LYS A 353 34.61 15.83 21.40
C LYS A 353 35.88 15.81 20.57
N ILE A 354 36.30 16.97 20.08
CA ILE A 354 37.56 17.12 19.35
C ILE A 354 38.60 17.67 20.31
N VAL A 355 39.74 16.97 20.42
CA VAL A 355 40.89 17.43 21.21
C VAL A 355 41.96 17.93 20.26
N ASN A 356 42.37 19.18 20.41
CA ASN A 356 43.47 19.73 19.63
C ASN A 356 44.78 19.05 20.02
N SER A 357 45.44 18.37 19.07
CA SER A 357 46.66 17.60 19.31
C SER A 357 47.87 18.45 19.72
N LYS A 358 47.88 19.75 19.41
CA LYS A 358 48.97 20.67 19.76
C LYS A 358 48.73 21.40 21.09
N THR A 359 47.48 21.74 21.40
CA THR A 359 47.15 22.57 22.57
C THR A 359 46.47 21.81 23.70
N GLY A 360 46.04 20.56 23.46
CA GLY A 360 45.31 19.72 24.43
C GLY A 360 43.89 20.20 24.74
N LYS A 361 43.45 21.33 24.19
CA LYS A 361 42.13 21.91 24.48
C LYS A 361 41.02 21.14 23.76
N PRO A 362 39.97 20.69 24.48
CA PRO A 362 38.80 20.10 23.87
C PRO A 362 37.79 21.15 23.42
N PHE A 363 37.04 20.86 22.36
CA PHE A 363 35.78 21.53 22.04
C PHE A 363 34.77 20.48 21.54
N TYR A 364 33.48 20.80 21.68
CA TYR A 364 32.39 19.94 21.23
C TYR A 364 31.84 20.46 19.91
N VAL A 365 31.41 19.54 19.05
CA VAL A 365 30.69 19.81 17.82
C VAL A 365 29.46 18.90 17.78
N ASP A 366 28.33 19.50 17.45
CA ASP A 366 27.02 18.84 17.30
C ASP A 366 26.83 18.29 15.89
#